data_AF-A0A367I245-F1
#
_entry.id   AF-A0A367I245-F1
#
_cell.length_a   1.000
_cell.length_b   1.000
_cell.length_c   1.000
_cell.angle_alpha   90.00
_cell.angle_beta   90.00
_cell.angle_gamma   90.00
#
_symmetry.space_group_name_H-M   'P 1'
#
loop_
_entity.id
_entity.type
_entity.pdbx_description
1 polymer ?
#
loop_
_entity_poly.entity_id
_entity_poly.type
_entity_poly.pdbx_seq_one_letter_code
_entity_poly.pdbx_strand_id
1 'polypeptide(L)'
;MLEGNVNEYRQANQENKSVNPIAAAAGAACFILALPAAIIGLLELVDVLGYDIGMTLDSIIYTGTTLAILIGSGLSLTGVLNDTMKMGLGATLIAVSFLDLIRRISSINEELGWYGGTWLEAIQWGWVHEQMELSFLGMLIGIFIMTR
;
A
#
# COMPACT_ATOMS: atom_id res chain seq x y z
N MET A 1 0.26 -19.56 53.87
CA MET A 1 1.53 -19.45 53.11
C MET A 1 1.33 -20.03 51.72
N LEU A 2 1.18 -19.13 50.75
CA LEU A 2 1.39 -19.21 49.28
C LEU A 2 0.46 -18.15 48.66
N GLU A 3 0.72 -16.89 48.99
CA GLU A 3 0.25 -15.76 48.18
C GLU A 3 1.14 -15.72 46.93
N GLY A 4 0.79 -16.57 45.96
CA GLY A 4 1.32 -16.47 44.61
C GLY A 4 0.81 -15.17 44.00
N ASN A 5 1.72 -14.22 43.85
CA ASN A 5 1.50 -12.87 43.37
C ASN A 5 0.81 -12.89 41.99
N VAL A 6 -0.50 -12.62 41.96
CA VAL A 6 -1.30 -12.48 40.73
C VAL A 6 -0.73 -11.40 39.78
N ASN A 7 0.16 -10.54 40.29
CA ASN A 7 0.86 -9.53 39.49
C ASN A 7 2.03 -10.08 38.64
N GLU A 8 2.61 -11.25 38.97
CA GLU A 8 3.70 -11.84 38.16
C GLU A 8 3.19 -12.32 36.79
N TYR A 9 1.95 -12.81 36.71
CA TYR A 9 1.33 -13.21 35.44
C TYR A 9 0.86 -12.03 34.59
N ARG A 10 0.67 -10.84 35.19
CA ARG A 10 0.25 -9.63 34.47
C ARG A 10 1.43 -8.85 33.88
N GLN A 11 2.59 -8.89 34.53
CA GLN A 11 3.80 -8.20 34.07
C GLN A 11 4.51 -8.91 32.91
N ALA A 12 4.42 -10.24 32.81
CA ALA A 12 5.08 -10.99 31.73
C ALA A 12 4.40 -10.83 30.35
N ASN A 13 3.15 -10.34 30.29
CA ASN A 13 2.38 -10.22 29.04
C ASN A 13 2.34 -8.79 28.47
N GLN A 14 3.07 -7.87 29.10
CA GLN A 14 3.40 -6.58 28.52
C GLN A 14 4.91 -6.48 28.33
N GLU A 15 5.51 -7.46 27.64
CA GLU A 15 6.66 -7.13 26.81
C GLU A 15 6.18 -6.11 25.79
N ASN A 16 6.25 -4.84 26.18
CA ASN A 16 6.18 -3.71 25.30
C ASN A 16 7.34 -3.91 24.33
N LYS A 17 7.12 -4.61 23.20
CA LYS A 17 8.09 -4.75 22.11
C LYS A 17 8.49 -3.33 21.76
N SER A 18 9.61 -2.88 22.32
CA SER A 18 10.07 -1.51 22.17
C SER A 18 10.24 -1.28 20.68
N VAL A 19 9.37 -0.45 20.11
CA VAL A 19 9.40 -0.16 18.68
C VAL A 19 10.74 0.48 18.39
N ASN A 20 11.49 -0.10 17.45
CA ASN A 20 12.79 0.44 17.06
C ASN A 20 12.58 1.92 16.64
N PRO A 21 13.28 2.89 17.25
CA PRO A 21 13.08 4.31 16.98
C PRO A 21 13.28 4.66 15.49
N ILE A 22 14.12 3.91 14.77
CA ILE A 22 14.31 4.05 13.32
C ILE A 22 13.06 3.60 12.56
N ALA A 23 12.43 2.50 12.98
CA ALA A 23 11.18 2.02 12.39
C ALA A 23 10.03 3.01 12.65
N ALA A 24 9.93 3.54 13.88
CA ALA A 24 8.94 4.57 14.20
C ALA A 24 9.14 5.84 13.36
N ALA A 25 10.39 6.30 13.18
CA ALA A 25 10.70 7.45 12.34
C ALA A 25 10.36 7.19 10.86
N ALA A 26 10.69 6.01 10.33
CA ALA A 26 10.32 5.62 8.98
C ALA A 26 8.79 5.58 8.80
N GLY A 27 8.06 5.04 9.78
CA GLY A 27 6.60 5.04 9.73
C GLY A 27 5.99 6.44 9.77
N ALA A 28 6.56 7.36 10.57
CA ALA A 28 6.16 8.77 10.58
C ALA A 28 6.43 9.44 9.21
N ALA A 29 7.57 9.14 8.58
CA ALA A 29 7.88 9.64 7.25
C ALA A 29 6.84 9.16 6.21
N CYS A 30 6.38 7.91 6.28
CA CYS A 30 5.31 7.42 5.41
C CYS A 30 4.03 8.24 5.54
N PHE A 31 3.63 8.63 6.76
CA PHE A 31 2.46 9.51 6.95
C PHE A 31 2.68 10.92 6.43
N ILE A 32 3.89 11.48 6.61
CA ILE A 32 4.24 12.79 6.05
C ILE A 32 4.17 12.76 4.53
N LEU A 33 4.60 11.67 3.89
CA LEU A 33 4.54 11.48 2.44
C LEU A 33 3.12 11.15 1.92
N ALA A 34 2.26 10.59 2.76
CA ALA A 34 0.86 10.32 2.38
C ALA A 34 0.09 11.61 2.07
N LEU A 35 0.41 12.72 2.74
CA LEU A 35 -0.24 14.01 2.51
C LEU A 35 0.04 14.59 1.10
N PRO A 36 1.30 14.79 0.66
CA PRO A 36 1.57 15.25 -0.69
C PRO A 36 1.08 14.25 -1.75
N ALA A 37 1.17 12.94 -1.50
CA ALA A 37 0.62 11.93 -2.42
C ALA A 37 -0.89 12.07 -2.59
N ALA A 38 -1.64 12.32 -1.50
CA ALA A 38 -3.08 12.55 -1.56
C ALA A 38 -3.43 13.83 -2.31
N ILE A 39 -2.66 14.91 -2.11
CA ILE A 39 -2.86 16.18 -2.81
C ILE A 39 -2.65 16.00 -4.31
N ILE A 40 -1.55 15.38 -4.73
CA ILE A 40 -1.25 15.13 -6.14
C ILE A 40 -2.33 14.25 -6.77
N GLY A 41 -2.68 13.13 -6.13
CA GLY A 41 -3.71 12.23 -6.66
C GLY A 41 -5.10 12.86 -6.73
N LEU A 42 -5.44 13.78 -5.81
CA LEU A 42 -6.68 14.56 -5.91
C LEU A 42 -6.65 15.55 -7.08
N LEU A 43 -5.50 16.19 -7.34
CA LEU A 43 -5.35 17.09 -8.49
C LEU A 43 -5.47 16.31 -9.81
N GLU A 44 -4.84 15.15 -9.92
CA GLU A 44 -4.98 14.25 -11.07
C GLU A 44 -6.42 13.79 -11.25
N LEU A 45 -7.09 13.41 -10.15
CA LEU A 45 -8.48 12.99 -10.20
C LEU A 45 -9.40 14.10 -10.71
N VAL A 46 -9.20 15.34 -10.25
CA VAL A 46 -9.99 16.50 -10.71
C VAL A 46 -9.76 16.77 -12.19
N ASP A 47 -8.54 16.59 -12.69
CA ASP A 47 -8.19 16.81 -14.10
C ASP A 47 -8.89 15.82 -15.04
N VAL A 48 -8.99 14.55 -14.62
CA VAL A 48 -9.68 13.52 -15.42
C VAL A 48 -11.18 13.43 -15.15
N LEU A 49 -11.69 14.15 -14.15
CA LEU A 49 -13.08 14.06 -13.70
C LEU A 49 -14.03 14.53 -14.82
N GLY A 50 -14.83 13.60 -15.33
CA GLY A 50 -15.82 13.88 -16.37
C GLY A 50 -15.30 13.76 -17.80
N TYR A 51 -14.05 13.33 -17.99
CA TYR A 51 -13.51 13.01 -19.31
C TYR A 51 -13.89 11.59 -19.73
N ASP A 52 -13.52 10.61 -18.92
CA ASP A 52 -13.83 9.20 -19.14
C ASP A 52 -13.92 8.44 -17.81
N ILE A 53 -14.87 7.51 -17.70
CA ILE A 53 -15.11 6.74 -16.47
C ILE A 53 -13.94 5.78 -16.21
N GLY A 54 -13.35 5.19 -17.26
CA GLY A 54 -12.18 4.33 -17.16
C GLY A 54 -10.98 5.08 -16.61
N MET A 55 -10.64 6.23 -17.21
CA MET A 55 -9.53 7.08 -16.74
C MET A 55 -9.74 7.58 -15.31
N THR A 56 -10.98 7.93 -14.94
CA THR A 56 -11.33 8.32 -13.57
C THR A 56 -11.09 7.18 -12.59
N LEU A 57 -11.53 5.97 -12.92
CA LEU A 57 -11.34 4.79 -12.07
C LEU A 57 -9.87 4.42 -11.94
N ASP A 58 -9.10 4.47 -13.02
CA ASP A 58 -7.67 4.15 -13.00
C ASP A 58 -6.89 5.14 -12.13
N SER A 59 -7.21 6.44 -12.22
CA SER A 59 -6.63 7.48 -11.34
C SER A 59 -6.97 7.25 -9.85
N ILE A 60 -8.22 6.88 -9.54
CA ILE A 60 -8.64 6.54 -8.18
C ILE A 60 -7.89 5.32 -7.65
N ILE A 61 -7.77 4.27 -8.45
CA ILE A 61 -7.13 3.01 -8.05
C ILE A 61 -5.63 3.22 -7.84
N TYR A 62 -4.97 3.95 -8.73
CA TYR A 62 -3.55 4.28 -8.61
C TYR A 62 -3.25 5.12 -7.36
N THR A 63 -4.00 6.20 -7.16
CA THR A 63 -3.87 7.06 -5.97
C THR A 63 -4.19 6.29 -4.69
N GLY A 64 -5.27 5.52 -4.71
CA GLY A 64 -5.71 4.70 -3.58
C GLY A 64 -4.66 3.66 -3.19
N THR A 65 -4.03 3.02 -4.17
CA THR A 65 -2.94 2.05 -3.96
C THR A 65 -1.72 2.71 -3.34
N THR A 66 -1.31 3.87 -3.86
CA THR A 66 -0.20 4.65 -3.30
C THR A 66 -0.43 5.01 -1.83
N LEU A 67 -1.64 5.52 -1.52
CA LEU A 67 -2.00 5.88 -0.15
C LEU A 67 -2.11 4.65 0.77
N ALA A 68 -2.66 3.54 0.27
CA ALA A 68 -2.73 2.30 1.02
C ALA A 68 -1.33 1.80 1.40
N ILE A 69 -0.37 1.86 0.47
CA ILE A 69 1.02 1.50 0.71
C ILE A 69 1.65 2.39 1.78
N LEU A 70 1.51 3.73 1.65
CA LEU A 70 2.10 4.68 2.60
C LEU A 70 1.49 4.54 4.00
N ILE A 71 0.16 4.53 4.10
CA ILE A 71 -0.56 4.41 5.38
C ILE A 71 -0.32 3.04 6.00
N GLY A 72 -0.40 1.97 5.20
CA GLY A 72 -0.19 0.61 5.67
C GLY A 72 1.24 0.36 6.16
N SER A 73 2.23 0.86 5.42
CA SER A 73 3.64 0.83 5.87
C SER A 73 3.83 1.66 7.13
N GLY A 74 3.25 2.86 7.20
CA GLY A 74 3.31 3.74 8.38
C GLY A 74 2.75 3.08 9.64
N LEU A 75 1.58 2.44 9.53
CA LEU A 75 0.94 1.72 10.64
C LEU A 75 1.76 0.49 11.07
N SER A 76 2.29 -0.28 10.11
CA SER A 76 3.10 -1.46 10.43
C SER A 76 4.41 -1.09 11.13
N LEU A 77 5.09 -0.04 10.66
CA LEU A 77 6.39 0.38 11.18
C LEU A 77 6.32 1.10 12.53
N THR A 78 5.21 1.78 12.83
CA THR A 78 4.96 2.40 14.14
C THR A 78 4.64 1.40 15.24
N GLY A 79 4.45 0.12 14.91
CA GLY A 79 4.24 -0.96 15.88
C GLY A 79 2.87 -0.93 16.57
N VAL A 80 1.93 -0.14 16.05
CA VAL A 80 0.57 -0.01 16.60
C VAL A 80 -0.31 -1.22 16.26
N LEU A 81 0.06 -1.99 15.23
CA LEU A 81 -0.72 -3.14 14.76
C LEU A 81 -0.40 -4.42 15.53
N ASN A 82 -1.44 -5.14 15.96
CA ASN A 82 -1.33 -6.52 16.43
C ASN A 82 -1.25 -7.52 15.26
N ASP A 83 -0.95 -8.79 15.54
CA ASP A 83 -0.69 -9.80 14.51
C ASP A 83 -1.91 -10.03 13.58
N THR A 84 -3.13 -10.03 14.11
CA THR A 84 -4.36 -10.14 13.30
C THR A 84 -4.54 -8.92 12.38
N MET A 85 -4.27 -7.72 12.89
CA MET A 85 -4.36 -6.48 12.12
C MET A 85 -3.28 -6.40 11.03
N LYS A 86 -2.06 -6.87 11.31
CA LYS A 86 -0.99 -6.99 10.30
C LYS A 86 -1.38 -7.96 9.19
N MET A 87 -1.95 -9.11 9.55
CA MET A 87 -2.43 -10.10 8.59
C MET A 87 -3.52 -9.51 7.69
N GLY A 88 -4.51 -8.83 8.28
CA GLY A 88 -5.58 -8.17 7.53
C GLY A 88 -5.08 -7.02 6.64
N LEU A 89 -4.21 -6.17 7.16
CA LEU A 89 -3.63 -5.04 6.42
C LEU A 89 -2.77 -5.52 5.27
N GLY A 90 -1.90 -6.50 5.49
CA GLY A 90 -1.06 -7.06 4.45
C GLY A 90 -1.85 -7.78 3.35
N ALA A 91 -2.89 -8.53 3.71
CA ALA A 91 -3.80 -9.14 2.74
C ALA A 91 -4.55 -8.07 1.92
N THR A 92 -4.99 -7.00 2.57
CA THR A 92 -5.66 -5.87 1.90
C THR A 92 -4.73 -5.16 0.92
N LEU A 93 -3.48 -4.93 1.31
CA LEU A 93 -2.44 -4.36 0.45
C LEU A 93 -2.21 -5.21 -0.79
N ILE A 94 -2.07 -6.53 -0.62
CA ILE A 94 -1.94 -7.45 -1.75
C ILE A 94 -3.16 -7.37 -2.66
N ALA A 95 -4.38 -7.39 -2.10
CA ALA A 95 -5.61 -7.36 -2.90
C ALA A 95 -5.75 -6.05 -3.71
N VAL A 96 -5.48 -4.91 -3.09
CA VAL A 96 -5.55 -3.59 -3.75
C VAL A 96 -4.48 -3.47 -4.83
N SER A 97 -3.24 -3.86 -4.53
CA SER A 97 -2.16 -3.85 -5.52
C SER A 97 -2.37 -4.84 -6.66
N PHE A 98 -3.03 -5.97 -6.41
CA PHE A 98 -3.37 -6.90 -7.47
C PHE A 98 -4.50 -6.36 -8.37
N LEU A 99 -5.47 -5.66 -7.78
CA LEU A 99 -6.52 -4.96 -8.54
C LEU A 99 -5.93 -3.87 -9.44
N ASP A 100 -5.01 -3.08 -8.90
CA ASP A 100 -4.26 -2.05 -9.66
C ASP A 100 -3.52 -2.67 -10.85
N LEU A 101 -2.79 -3.77 -10.61
CA LEU A 101 -2.09 -4.50 -11.67
C LEU A 101 -3.04 -5.02 -12.77
N ILE A 102 -4.17 -5.62 -12.40
CA ILE A 102 -5.14 -6.13 -13.38
C ILE A 102 -5.71 -4.99 -14.22
N ARG A 103 -6.07 -3.87 -13.60
CA ARG A 103 -6.58 -2.69 -14.32
C ARG A 103 -5.54 -2.15 -15.28
N ARG A 104 -4.28 -2.10 -14.84
CA ARG A 104 -3.18 -1.66 -15.70
C ARG A 104 -3.00 -2.55 -16.92
N ILE A 105 -3.03 -3.87 -16.72
CA ILE A 105 -2.95 -4.84 -17.83
C ILE A 105 -4.13 -4.67 -18.79
N SER A 106 -5.33 -4.45 -18.27
CA SER A 106 -6.53 -4.21 -19.10
C SER A 106 -6.39 -2.94 -19.95
N SER A 107 -5.96 -1.84 -19.33
CA SER A 107 -5.75 -0.54 -19.98
C SER A 107 -4.73 -0.63 -21.11
N ILE A 108 -3.59 -1.29 -20.88
CA ILE A 108 -2.57 -1.54 -21.90
C ILE A 108 -3.13 -2.37 -23.06
N ASN A 109 -3.90 -3.42 -22.75
CA ASN A 109 -4.47 -4.28 -23.78
C ASN A 109 -5.48 -3.53 -24.67
N GLU A 110 -6.23 -2.59 -24.09
CA GLU A 110 -7.12 -1.70 -24.85
C GLU A 110 -6.32 -0.75 -25.75
N GLU A 111 -5.27 -0.10 -25.22
CA GLU A 111 -4.41 0.78 -26.02
C GLU A 111 -3.70 0.05 -27.16
N LEU A 112 -3.14 -1.14 -26.90
CA LEU A 112 -2.53 -1.97 -27.95
C LEU A 112 -3.55 -2.39 -29.01
N GLY A 113 -4.81 -2.60 -28.63
CA GLY A 113 -5.90 -2.87 -29.57
C GLY A 113 -6.25 -1.70 -30.48
N TRP A 114 -6.00 -0.46 -30.03
CA TRP A 114 -6.35 0.76 -30.76
C TRP A 114 -5.19 1.29 -31.61
N TYR A 115 -3.98 1.33 -31.03
CA TYR A 115 -2.81 1.95 -31.65
C TYR A 115 -1.88 0.93 -32.33
N GLY A 116 -2.06 -0.36 -32.05
CA GLY A 116 -1.11 -1.40 -32.45
C GLY A 116 0.21 -1.29 -31.68
N GLY A 117 0.97 -2.38 -31.66
CA GLY A 117 2.25 -2.48 -30.95
C GLY A 117 2.43 -3.80 -30.23
N THR A 118 3.55 -3.95 -29.54
CA THR A 118 3.81 -5.14 -28.72
C THR A 118 3.72 -4.82 -27.23
N TRP A 119 3.33 -5.84 -26.45
CA TRP A 119 3.38 -5.77 -24.99
C TRP A 119 4.74 -5.35 -24.43
N LEU A 120 5.81 -5.73 -25.12
CA LEU A 120 7.19 -5.46 -24.70
C LEU A 120 7.52 -3.97 -24.83
N GLU A 121 7.00 -3.30 -25.85
CA GLU A 121 7.10 -1.84 -26.01
C GLU A 121 6.20 -1.11 -25.01
N ALA A 122 4.98 -1.60 -24.79
CA ALA A 122 4.04 -0.97 -23.86
C ALA A 122 4.55 -0.97 -22.40
N ILE A 123 5.21 -2.04 -21.96
CA ILE A 123 5.83 -2.12 -20.62
C ILE A 123 6.97 -1.11 -20.44
N GLN A 124 7.61 -0.67 -21.53
CA GLN A 124 8.68 0.34 -21.47
C GLN A 124 8.15 1.77 -21.36
N TRP A 125 6.85 2.01 -21.54
CA TRP A 125 6.30 3.34 -21.38
C TRP A 125 6.41 3.77 -19.92
N GLY A 126 6.98 4.96 -19.67
CA GLY A 126 7.32 5.42 -18.31
C GLY A 126 6.13 5.34 -17.33
N TRP A 127 4.97 5.82 -17.75
CA TRP A 127 3.74 5.70 -16.96
C TRP A 127 3.36 4.24 -16.65
N VAL A 128 3.54 3.29 -17.58
CA VAL A 128 3.19 1.88 -17.41
C VAL A 128 4.14 1.20 -16.43
N HIS A 129 5.43 1.43 -16.65
CA HIS A 129 6.50 0.89 -15.83
C HIS A 129 6.36 1.29 -14.36
N GLU A 130 6.19 2.59 -14.09
CA GLU A 130 6.06 3.14 -12.73
C GLU A 130 4.86 2.56 -11.97
N GLN A 131 3.72 2.43 -12.65
CA GLN A 131 2.52 1.87 -12.04
C GLN A 131 2.64 0.36 -11.76
N MET A 132 3.29 -0.39 -12.65
CA MET A 132 3.56 -1.81 -12.41
C MET A 132 4.50 -2.02 -11.21
N GLU A 133 5.55 -1.21 -11.11
CA GLU A 133 6.46 -1.26 -9.96
C GLU A 133 5.74 -0.98 -8.65
N LEU A 134 4.84 0.01 -8.64
CA LEU A 134 4.03 0.32 -7.45
C LEU A 134 3.13 -0.85 -7.03
N SER A 135 2.47 -1.48 -8.00
CA SER A 135 1.68 -2.70 -7.79
C SER A 135 2.53 -3.82 -7.17
N PHE A 136 3.74 -4.08 -7.71
CA PHE A 136 4.64 -5.09 -7.13
C PHE A 136 5.12 -4.71 -5.73
N LEU A 137 5.45 -3.43 -5.53
CA LEU A 137 5.89 -2.91 -4.24
C LEU A 137 4.82 -3.10 -3.17
N GLY A 138 3.56 -2.79 -3.47
CA GLY A 138 2.46 -2.95 -2.51
C GLY A 138 2.19 -4.41 -2.16
N MET A 139 2.31 -5.33 -3.12
CA MET A 139 2.25 -6.77 -2.84
C MET A 139 3.41 -7.23 -1.93
N LEU A 140 4.64 -6.82 -2.23
CA LEU A 140 5.81 -7.19 -1.44
C LEU A 140 5.75 -6.62 -0.01
N ILE A 141 5.34 -5.37 0.13
CA ILE A 141 5.10 -4.75 1.43
C ILE A 141 4.00 -5.49 2.18
N GLY A 142 2.89 -5.83 1.50
CA GLY A 142 1.82 -6.61 2.09
C GLY A 142 2.32 -7.94 2.65
N ILE A 143 3.09 -8.70 1.87
CA ILE A 143 3.75 -9.94 2.33
C ILE A 143 4.64 -9.66 3.54
N PHE A 144 5.52 -8.66 3.44
CA PHE A 144 6.46 -8.34 4.50
C PHE A 144 5.76 -8.02 5.84
N ILE A 145 4.67 -7.25 5.79
CA ILE A 145 3.87 -6.91 6.97
C ILE A 145 3.25 -8.16 7.60
N MET A 146 2.77 -9.11 6.81
CA MET A 146 2.19 -10.34 7.35
C MET A 146 3.23 -11.28 7.96
N THR A 147 4.47 -11.24 7.47
CA THR A 147 5.54 -12.12 7.93
C THR A 147 6.33 -11.60 9.14
N ARG A 148 6.08 -10.36 9.59
CA ARG A 148 6.84 -9.67 10.65
C ARG A 148 5.99 -9.35 11.88
#